data_AF-A0A964NNJ9-F1
#
_entry.id   AF-A0A964NNJ9-F1
#
_cell.length_a   1.000
_cell.length_b   1.000
_cell.length_c   1.000
_cell.angle_alpha   90.00
_cell.angle_beta   90.00
_cell.angle_gamma   90.00
#
_symmetry.space_group_name_H-M   'P 1'
#
loop_
_entity.id
_entity.type
_entity.pdbx_description
1 polymer ?
#
loop_
_entity_poly.entity_id
_entity_poly.type
_entity_poly.pdbx_seq_one_letter_code
_entity_poly.pdbx_strand_id
1 'polypeptide(L)'
;MVPLEQVRTMDGLALFKGLLEGRLPAPPLSRVLGFKVTEVEFGRAMTDKTGPVRAEGKVINVGSRIATSEARLADGSGKLLAHGTTTCRIFPI
;
A
#
# COMPACT_ATOMS: atom_id res chain seq x y z
N MET A 1 -0.22 8.27 -17.45
CA MET A 1 0.91 7.80 -16.61
C MET A 1 1.77 9.01 -16.28
N VAL A 2 2.28 9.12 -15.05
CA VAL A 2 3.12 10.26 -14.66
C VAL A 2 4.44 10.21 -15.45
N PRO A 3 4.89 11.29 -16.11
CA PRO A 3 6.16 11.33 -16.84
C PRO A 3 7.35 11.04 -15.92
N LEU A 4 8.34 10.25 -16.39
CA LEU A 4 9.51 9.86 -15.58
C LEU A 4 10.35 11.05 -15.10
N GLU A 5 10.42 12.11 -15.89
CA GLU A 5 11.11 13.34 -15.52
C GLU A 5 10.49 13.98 -14.27
N GLN A 6 9.16 14.02 -14.20
CA GLN A 6 8.41 14.53 -13.06
C GLN A 6 8.53 13.61 -11.84
N VAL A 7 8.53 12.28 -12.02
CA VAL A 7 8.71 11.33 -10.91
C VAL A 7 10.08 11.50 -10.25
N ARG A 8 11.12 11.79 -11.05
CA ARG A 8 12.50 11.95 -10.56
C ARG A 8 12.73 13.20 -9.71
N THR A 9 11.90 14.23 -9.88
CA THR A 9 12.03 15.50 -9.14
C THR A 9 11.20 15.56 -7.86
N MET A 10 10.35 14.56 -7.63
CA MET A 10 9.53 14.43 -6.43
C MET A 10 10.11 13.38 -5.49
N ASP A 11 9.99 13.59 -4.17
CA ASP A 11 10.15 12.47 -3.24
C ASP A 11 8.97 11.50 -3.36
N GLY A 12 9.16 10.26 -2.89
CA GLY A 12 8.14 9.22 -2.99
C GLY A 12 6.84 9.59 -2.28
N LEU A 13 6.91 10.32 -1.16
CA LEU A 13 5.71 10.72 -0.44
C LEU A 13 4.89 11.73 -1.23
N ALA A 14 5.53 12.73 -1.84
CA ALA A 14 4.88 13.71 -2.69
C ALA A 14 4.17 13.07 -3.89
N LEU A 15 4.78 12.01 -4.46
CA LEU A 15 4.15 11.20 -5.50
C LEU A 15 2.85 10.55 -5.00
N PHE A 16 2.89 9.83 -3.87
CA PHE A 16 1.72 9.16 -3.33
C PHE A 16 0.65 10.14 -2.82
N LYS A 17 1.02 11.28 -2.24
CA LYS A 17 0.08 12.36 -1.88
C LYS A 17 -0.61 12.94 -3.11
N GLY A 18 0.11 13.12 -4.20
CA GLY A 18 -0.48 13.53 -5.48
C GLY A 18 -1.51 12.54 -6.03
N LEU A 19 -1.31 11.23 -5.82
CA LEU A 19 -2.30 10.19 -6.16
C LEU A 19 -3.53 10.28 -5.26
N LEU A 20 -3.34 10.43 -3.94
CA LEU A 20 -4.41 10.56 -2.95
C LEU A 20 -5.30 11.79 -3.23
N GLU A 21 -4.69 12.92 -3.56
CA GLU A 21 -5.36 14.19 -3.84
C GLU A 21 -5.95 14.29 -5.27
N GLY A 22 -5.77 13.25 -6.10
CA GLY A 22 -6.25 13.23 -7.48
C GLY A 22 -5.50 14.16 -8.44
N ARG A 23 -4.39 14.78 -8.00
CA ARG A 23 -3.49 15.58 -8.87
C ARG A 23 -2.71 14.72 -9.85
N LEU A 24 -2.50 13.44 -9.51
CA LEU A 24 -1.82 12.47 -10.35
C LEU A 24 -2.77 11.33 -10.76
N PRO A 25 -2.64 10.79 -11.98
CA PRO A 25 -3.48 9.70 -12.44
C PRO A 25 -3.22 8.43 -11.64
N ALA A 26 -4.28 7.72 -11.26
CA ALA A 26 -4.18 6.41 -10.62
C ALA A 26 -3.36 5.44 -11.50
N PRO A 27 -2.46 4.64 -10.90
CA PRO A 27 -1.63 3.73 -11.67
C PRO A 27 -2.47 2.56 -12.23
N PRO A 28 -2.04 1.90 -13.32
CA PRO A 28 -2.78 0.78 -13.91
C PRO A 28 -3.15 -0.33 -12.91
N LEU A 29 -2.27 -0.58 -11.92
CA LEU A 29 -2.55 -1.60 -10.91
C LEU A 29 -3.78 -1.28 -10.05
N SER A 30 -4.07 0.00 -9.79
CA SER A 30 -5.25 0.40 -9.01
C SER A 30 -6.54 0.03 -9.74
N ARG A 31 -6.55 0.14 -11.07
CA ARG A 31 -7.68 -0.27 -11.90
C ARG A 31 -7.86 -1.79 -11.90
N VAL A 32 -6.78 -2.56 -12.00
CA VAL A 32 -6.83 -4.02 -12.09
C VAL A 32 -7.17 -4.65 -10.74
N LEU A 33 -6.56 -4.17 -9.66
CA LEU A 33 -6.73 -4.70 -8.31
C LEU A 33 -7.92 -4.07 -7.55
N GLY A 34 -8.54 -3.02 -8.08
CA GLY A 34 -9.72 -2.39 -7.48
C GLY A 34 -9.46 -1.69 -6.16
N PHE A 35 -8.24 -1.17 -5.92
CA PHE A 35 -7.92 -0.38 -4.73
C PHE A 35 -7.73 1.10 -5.08
N LYS A 36 -7.89 1.96 -4.07
CA LYS A 36 -7.50 3.37 -4.11
C LYS A 36 -6.59 3.68 -2.92
N VAL A 37 -5.71 4.64 -3.09
CA VAL A 37 -4.93 5.21 -1.98
C VAL A 37 -5.87 6.06 -1.14
N THR A 38 -5.93 5.82 0.18
CA THR A 38 -6.79 6.58 1.11
C THR A 38 -6.01 7.31 2.19
N GLU A 39 -4.76 6.91 2.43
CA GLU A 39 -3.88 7.47 3.43
C GLU A 39 -2.43 7.22 2.99
N VAL A 40 -1.54 8.17 3.25
CA VAL A 40 -0.11 8.07 2.92
C VAL A 40 0.70 8.81 3.97
N GLU A 41 1.57 8.09 4.65
CA GLU A 41 2.44 8.63 5.70
C GLU A 41 3.91 8.30 5.42
N PHE A 42 4.83 9.01 6.09
CA PHE A 42 6.26 8.70 6.02
C PHE A 42 6.55 7.33 6.65
N GLY A 43 6.94 6.37 5.82
CA GLY A 43 7.45 5.07 6.24
C GLY A 43 8.93 4.89 5.93
N ARG A 44 9.41 3.65 6.03
CA ARG A 44 10.77 3.30 5.57
C ARG A 44 10.69 2.80 4.13
N ALA A 45 11.49 3.40 3.25
CA ALA A 45 11.62 2.92 1.88
C ALA A 45 12.33 1.55 1.85
N MET A 46 11.85 0.66 0.98
CA MET A 46 12.56 -0.57 0.64
C MET A 46 13.46 -0.32 -0.57
N THR A 47 14.60 -0.98 -0.58
CA THR A 47 15.58 -0.96 -1.68
C THR A 47 15.96 -2.39 -2.05
N ASP A 48 16.70 -2.55 -3.13
CA ASP A 48 17.39 -3.81 -3.47
C ASP A 48 18.24 -4.36 -2.32
N LYS A 49 18.76 -3.48 -1.45
CA LYS A 49 19.55 -3.84 -0.26
C LYS A 49 18.71 -4.25 0.96
N THR A 50 17.39 -4.08 0.94
CA THR A 50 16.53 -4.45 2.08
C THR A 50 16.51 -5.97 2.32
N GLY A 51 16.80 -6.76 1.29
CA GLY A 51 16.78 -8.22 1.38
C GLY A 51 15.36 -8.79 1.53
N PRO A 52 15.23 -10.08 1.89
CA PRO A 52 13.93 -10.70 2.10
C PRO A 52 13.13 -10.00 3.21
N VAL A 53 11.83 -9.81 2.96
CA VAL A 53 10.89 -9.21 3.91
C VAL A 53 9.81 -10.21 4.28
N ARG A 54 9.32 -10.10 5.52
CA ARG A 54 8.23 -10.92 6.05
C ARG A 54 6.95 -10.11 6.11
N ALA A 55 5.96 -10.53 5.34
CA ALA A 55 4.62 -9.97 5.36
C ALA A 55 3.71 -10.89 6.17
N GLU A 56 3.06 -10.35 7.21
CA GLU A 56 2.07 -11.06 8.02
C GLU A 56 0.75 -10.32 8.01
N GLY A 57 -0.35 -11.03 7.77
CA GLY A 57 -1.70 -10.51 7.90
C GLY A 57 -2.43 -11.21 9.03
N LYS A 58 -3.18 -10.45 9.82
CA LYS A 58 -4.09 -10.96 10.86
C LYS A 58 -5.50 -10.48 10.55
N VAL A 59 -6.43 -11.42 10.47
CA VAL A 59 -7.84 -11.11 10.37
C VAL A 59 -8.33 -10.56 11.71
N ILE A 60 -8.98 -9.40 11.68
CA ILE A 60 -9.51 -8.72 12.87
C ILE A 60 -10.99 -9.04 13.05
N ASN A 61 -11.77 -9.02 11.96
CA ASN A 61 -13.19 -9.33 11.99
C ASN A 61 -13.64 -10.00 10.70
N VAL A 62 -14.55 -10.97 10.79
CA VAL A 62 -15.18 -11.62 9.65
C VAL A 62 -16.70 -11.63 9.85
N GLY A 63 -17.40 -10.87 9.01
CA GLY A 63 -18.85 -10.94 8.89
C GLY A 63 -19.29 -11.67 7.62
N SER A 64 -20.60 -11.75 7.40
CA SER A 64 -21.17 -12.40 6.20
C SER A 64 -20.98 -11.60 4.91
N ARG A 65 -20.69 -10.30 5.00
CA ARG A 65 -20.57 -9.38 3.85
C ARG A 65 -19.25 -8.61 3.79
N ILE A 66 -18.57 -8.46 4.93
CA ILE A 66 -17.38 -7.64 5.08
C ILE A 66 -16.42 -8.34 6.04
N ALA A 67 -15.13 -8.31 5.74
CA ALA A 67 -14.06 -8.69 6.67
C ALA A 67 -13.01 -7.59 6.76
N THR A 68 -12.40 -7.45 7.93
CA THR A 68 -11.27 -6.54 8.15
C THR A 68 -10.04 -7.32 8.58
N SER A 69 -8.87 -6.90 8.12
CA SER A 69 -7.58 -7.44 8.49
C SER A 69 -6.57 -6.32 8.70
N GLU A 70 -5.59 -6.57 9.55
CA GLU A 70 -4.36 -5.79 9.66
C GLU A 70 -3.20 -6.58 9.05
N ALA A 71 -2.16 -5.87 8.62
CA ALA A 71 -0.94 -6.47 8.12
C ALA A 71 0.30 -5.69 8.56
N ARG A 72 1.41 -6.40 8.69
CA ARG A 72 2.74 -5.86 9.02
C ARG A 72 3.77 -6.43 8.06
N LEU A 73 4.74 -5.59 7.69
CA LEU A 73 5.87 -5.95 6.84
C LEU A 73 7.15 -5.62 7.59
N ALA A 74 8.02 -6.61 7.82
CA ALA A 74 9.30 -6.44 8.51
C ALA A 74 10.48 -6.96 7.68
N ASP A 75 11.66 -6.39 7.87
CA ASP A 75 12.92 -6.91 7.29
C ASP A 75 13.48 -8.12 8.07
N GLY A 76 14.59 -8.68 7.59
CA GLY A 76 15.28 -9.81 8.24
C GLY A 76 15.82 -9.53 9.65
N SER A 77 15.91 -8.27 10.07
CA SER A 77 16.27 -7.88 11.44
C SER A 77 15.05 -7.73 12.37
N GLY A 78 13.83 -7.93 11.85
CA GLY A 78 12.58 -7.73 12.58
C GLY A 78 12.11 -6.27 12.60
N LYS A 79 12.74 -5.38 11.84
CA LYS A 79 12.39 -3.97 11.83
C LYS A 79 11.17 -3.73 10.94
N LEU A 80 10.16 -3.04 11.49
CA LEU A 80 8.94 -2.72 10.77
C LEU A 80 9.21 -1.73 9.63
N LEU A 81 8.78 -2.12 8.43
CA LEU A 81 8.88 -1.34 7.19
C LEU A 81 7.53 -0.70 6.82
N ALA A 82 6.44 -1.46 6.94
CA ALA A 82 5.09 -1.01 6.66
C ALA A 82 4.05 -1.70 7.55
N HIS A 83 2.93 -1.02 7.77
CA HIS A 83 1.71 -1.61 8.32
C HIS A 83 0.52 -1.15 7.47
N GLY A 84 -0.56 -1.91 7.50
CA GLY A 84 -1.76 -1.56 6.76
C GLY A 84 -2.98 -2.27 7.30
N THR A 85 -4.14 -1.70 7.01
CA THR A 85 -5.43 -2.32 7.31
C THR A 85 -6.21 -2.44 6.01
N THR A 86 -6.91 -3.54 5.84
CA THR A 86 -7.76 -3.77 4.67
C THR A 86 -9.17 -4.13 5.12
N THR A 87 -10.16 -3.57 4.43
CA THR A 87 -11.57 -3.95 4.56
C THR A 87 -12.02 -4.54 3.24
N CYS A 88 -12.31 -5.84 3.23
CA CYS A 88 -12.72 -6.58 2.04
C CYS A 88 -14.23 -6.84 2.04
N ARG A 89 -14.85 -6.78 0.87
CA ARG A 89 -16.22 -7.27 0.66
C ARG A 89 -16.19 -8.77 0.37
N ILE A 90 -17.00 -9.53 1.09
CA ILE A 90 -17.15 -10.98 0.91
C ILE A 90 -18.27 -11.22 -0.08
N PHE A 91 -17.99 -12.03 -1.09
CA PHE A 91 -18.98 -12.50 -2.06
C PHE A 91 -19.24 -13.98 -1.80
N PRO A 92 -20.51 -14.43 -1.79
CA PRO A 92 -20.82 -15.85 -1.75
C PRO A 92 -20.24 -16.53 -2.99
N ILE A 93 -19.77 -17.76 -2.79
CA ILE A 93 -19.29 -18.66 -3.86
C ILE A 93 -20.50 -19.32 -4.52
#